data_AF-A0A189PG86-F1
#
_entry.id   AF-A0A189PG86-F1
#
_cell.length_a   1.000
_cell.length_b   1.000
_cell.length_c   1.000
_cell.angle_alpha   90.00
_cell.angle_beta   90.00
_cell.angle_gamma   90.00
#
_symmetry.space_group_name_H-M   'P 1'
#
loop_
_entity.id
_entity.type
_entity.pdbx_description
1 polymer ?
#
loop_
_entity_poly.entity_id
_entity_poly.type
_entity_poly.pdbx_seq_one_letter_code
_entity_poly.pdbx_strand_id
1 'polypeptide(L)'
;MTNIEKIKAEMLSISKKTKLPEFYVEDLSKDLSLVETFSGHKLVWVLRTCGSALVPTKVGVHPTHVTHWIWGNSGQQIMTYSVDALSGVIEKIDFEEAERMIMQPPRQLTLSLGREAISKQVNQVLAIGCDLKVWGVFESPSNVDSIGGWAQWQQYFLASGNHLMADFVGKAIRFTSQRL
;
A
#
# COMPACT_ATOMS: atom_id res chain seq x y z
N MET A 1 -16.90 -13.12 16.99
CA MET A 1 -16.13 -13.05 15.74
C MET A 1 -15.61 -11.63 15.61
N THR A 2 -14.29 -11.46 15.50
CA THR A 2 -13.65 -10.14 15.33
C THR A 2 -13.85 -9.64 13.89
N ASN A 3 -13.66 -8.33 13.66
CA ASN A 3 -13.73 -7.79 12.30
C ASN A 3 -12.67 -8.41 11.39
N ILE A 4 -11.50 -8.74 11.94
CA ILE A 4 -10.43 -9.45 11.21
C ILE A 4 -10.88 -10.85 10.78
N GLU A 5 -11.48 -11.63 11.67
CA GLU A 5 -12.03 -12.96 11.33
C GLU A 5 -13.14 -12.87 10.27
N LYS A 6 -14.00 -11.85 10.39
CA LYS A 6 -15.06 -11.58 9.41
C LYS A 6 -14.49 -11.27 8.02
N ILE A 7 -13.48 -10.41 7.94
CA ILE A 7 -12.78 -10.11 6.67
C ILE A 7 -12.17 -11.38 6.07
N LYS A 8 -11.44 -12.16 6.88
CA LYS A 8 -10.80 -13.39 6.41
C LYS A 8 -11.84 -14.39 5.86
N ALA A 9 -12.96 -14.57 6.56
CA ALA A 9 -14.05 -15.43 6.11
C ALA A 9 -14.71 -14.92 4.81
N GLU A 10 -14.93 -13.61 4.69
CA GLU A 10 -15.53 -13.02 3.49
C GLU A 10 -14.59 -13.10 2.28
N MET A 11 -13.28 -12.86 2.45
CA MET A 11 -12.29 -13.04 1.38
C MET A 11 -12.30 -14.48 0.85
N LEU A 12 -12.35 -15.47 1.73
CA LEU A 12 -12.48 -16.88 1.37
C LEU A 12 -13.80 -17.18 0.63
N SER A 13 -14.91 -16.61 1.10
CA SER A 13 -16.22 -16.73 0.48
C SER A 13 -16.23 -16.16 -0.95
N ILE A 14 -15.69 -14.95 -1.12
CA ILE A 14 -15.53 -14.28 -2.42
C ILE A 14 -14.67 -15.14 -3.34
N SER A 15 -13.48 -15.54 -2.89
CA SER A 15 -12.55 -16.40 -3.64
C SER A 15 -13.23 -17.67 -4.15
N LYS A 16 -13.97 -18.38 -3.27
CA LYS A 16 -14.72 -19.59 -3.62
C LYS A 16 -15.82 -19.32 -4.65
N LYS A 17 -16.55 -18.22 -4.50
CA LYS A 17 -17.65 -17.83 -5.40
C LYS A 17 -17.14 -17.46 -6.79
N THR A 18 -15.99 -16.76 -6.85
CA THR A 18 -15.39 -16.33 -8.11
C THR A 18 -14.49 -17.39 -8.73
N LYS A 19 -14.11 -18.42 -7.98
CA LYS A 19 -13.11 -19.44 -8.35
C LYS A 19 -11.72 -18.84 -8.63
N LEU A 20 -11.33 -17.83 -7.85
CA LEU A 20 -10.04 -17.15 -7.99
C LEU A 20 -9.28 -17.16 -6.63
N PRO A 21 -7.95 -17.24 -6.60
CA PRO A 21 -7.07 -17.46 -7.76
C PRO A 21 -7.18 -18.90 -8.29
N GLU A 22 -6.85 -19.11 -9.57
CA GLU A 22 -6.81 -20.46 -10.16
C GLU A 22 -5.43 -21.11 -10.03
N PHE A 23 -4.36 -20.33 -10.21
CA PHE A 23 -3.00 -20.85 -10.25
C PHE A 23 -2.27 -20.69 -8.92
N TYR A 24 -2.06 -19.44 -8.47
CA TYR A 24 -1.30 -19.14 -7.25
C TYR A 24 -2.24 -18.97 -6.05
N VAL A 25 -2.90 -20.07 -5.66
CA VAL A 25 -3.90 -20.09 -4.57
C VAL A 25 -3.26 -19.73 -3.22
N GLU A 26 -1.98 -20.04 -3.05
CA GLU A 26 -1.19 -19.71 -1.86
C GLU A 26 -1.08 -18.20 -1.60
N ASP A 27 -1.20 -17.35 -2.63
CA ASP A 27 -1.19 -15.90 -2.45
C ASP A 27 -2.40 -15.44 -1.62
N LEU A 28 -3.54 -16.13 -1.73
CA LEU A 28 -4.70 -15.88 -0.86
C LEU A 28 -4.35 -16.13 0.61
N SER A 29 -3.57 -17.19 0.89
CA SER A 29 -3.18 -17.50 2.27
C SER A 29 -2.25 -16.42 2.84
N LYS A 30 -1.37 -15.85 2.01
CA LYS A 30 -0.55 -14.69 2.38
C LYS A 30 -1.42 -13.45 2.61
N ASP A 31 -2.36 -13.17 1.71
CA ASP A 31 -3.27 -12.03 1.88
C ASP A 31 -4.05 -12.13 3.20
N LEU A 32 -4.53 -13.32 3.56
CA LEU A 32 -5.24 -13.56 4.81
C LEU A 32 -4.37 -13.33 6.05
N SER A 33 -3.07 -13.62 6.02
CA SER A 33 -2.17 -13.29 7.14
C SER A 33 -1.92 -11.78 7.23
N LEU A 34 -1.81 -11.11 6.08
CA LEU A 34 -1.59 -9.67 5.98
C LEU A 34 -2.77 -8.81 6.47
N VAL A 35 -4.00 -9.33 6.50
CA VAL A 35 -5.18 -8.61 7.06
C VAL A 35 -4.91 -8.14 8.50
N GLU A 36 -4.22 -8.95 9.29
CA GLU A 36 -3.88 -8.63 10.68
C GLU A 36 -2.70 -7.67 10.77
N THR A 37 -1.66 -7.90 9.96
CA THR A 37 -0.50 -7.01 9.85
C THR A 37 -0.89 -5.59 9.45
N PHE A 38 -1.85 -5.46 8.55
CA PHE A 38 -2.33 -4.16 8.06
C PHE A 38 -3.56 -3.65 8.82
N SER A 39 -3.85 -4.22 10.00
CA SER A 39 -4.93 -3.73 10.85
C SER A 39 -4.76 -2.22 11.14
N GLY A 40 -5.85 -1.46 10.99
CA GLY A 40 -5.82 0.01 11.10
C GLY A 40 -5.65 0.75 9.76
N HIS A 41 -5.40 0.04 8.66
CA HIS A 41 -5.35 0.63 7.32
C HIS A 41 -6.55 0.20 6.46
N LYS A 42 -7.00 1.09 5.57
CA LYS A 42 -7.82 0.67 4.42
C LYS A 42 -6.92 -0.03 3.42
N LEU A 43 -7.39 -1.12 2.84
CA LEU A 43 -6.61 -1.95 1.93
C LEU A 43 -7.27 -2.00 0.57
N VAL A 44 -6.45 -2.21 -0.46
CA VAL A 44 -6.91 -2.62 -1.79
C VAL A 44 -6.55 -4.08 -1.95
N TRP A 45 -7.53 -4.90 -2.30
CA TRP A 45 -7.33 -6.30 -2.62
C TRP A 45 -7.57 -6.53 -4.11
N VAL A 46 -6.55 -7.02 -4.79
CA VAL A 46 -6.60 -7.39 -6.21
C VAL A 46 -6.64 -8.91 -6.29
N LEU A 47 -7.77 -9.46 -6.70
CA LEU A 47 -7.98 -10.90 -6.90
C LEU A 47 -7.95 -11.22 -8.39
N ARG A 48 -7.08 -12.14 -8.80
CA ARG A 48 -6.75 -12.41 -10.20
C ARG A 48 -6.84 -13.90 -10.51
N THR A 49 -6.90 -14.26 -11.79
CA THR A 49 -6.68 -15.65 -12.23
C THR A 49 -5.33 -16.18 -11.77
N CYS A 50 -4.26 -15.40 -11.98
CA CYS A 50 -2.89 -15.81 -11.63
C CYS A 50 -2.42 -15.23 -10.28
N GLY A 51 -3.26 -15.27 -9.25
CA GLY A 51 -2.88 -14.95 -7.87
C GLY A 51 -3.68 -13.80 -7.26
N SER A 52 -3.23 -13.29 -6.13
CA SER A 52 -3.85 -12.15 -5.47
C SER A 52 -2.82 -11.27 -4.78
N ALA A 53 -3.22 -10.04 -4.46
CA ALA A 53 -2.38 -9.10 -3.72
C ALA A 53 -3.24 -8.21 -2.83
N LEU A 54 -2.95 -8.20 -1.54
CA LEU A 54 -3.53 -7.30 -0.56
C LEU A 54 -2.51 -6.22 -0.18
N VAL A 55 -2.83 -4.95 -0.40
CA VAL A 55 -1.94 -3.83 -0.10
C VAL A 55 -2.60 -2.74 0.74
N PRO A 56 -1.91 -2.18 1.74
CA PRO A 56 -2.43 -1.06 2.52
C PRO A 56 -2.34 0.25 1.74
N THR A 57 -3.36 1.10 1.91
CA THR A 57 -3.39 2.44 1.35
C THR A 57 -2.77 3.45 2.31
N LYS A 58 -2.34 4.60 1.78
CA LYS A 58 -1.76 5.71 2.57
C LYS A 58 -0.52 5.34 3.40
N VAL A 59 0.24 4.35 2.97
CA VAL A 59 1.57 4.03 3.52
C VAL A 59 2.66 4.00 2.45
N GLY A 60 2.34 4.40 1.22
CA GLY A 60 3.32 4.57 0.16
C GLY A 60 3.76 3.28 -0.50
N VAL A 61 2.93 2.23 -0.46
CA VAL A 61 3.13 1.01 -1.28
C VAL A 61 3.32 1.41 -2.75
N HIS A 62 4.20 0.71 -3.46
CA HIS A 62 4.41 0.97 -4.88
C HIS A 62 3.09 0.74 -5.67
N PRO A 63 2.57 1.75 -6.41
CA PRO A 63 1.28 1.61 -7.10
C PRO A 63 1.18 0.45 -8.10
N THR A 64 2.30 -0.01 -8.65
CA THR A 64 2.40 -1.15 -9.59
C THR A 64 1.77 -2.43 -9.04
N HIS A 65 1.72 -2.63 -7.71
CA HIS A 65 1.01 -3.77 -7.12
C HIS A 65 -0.47 -3.83 -7.48
N VAL A 66 -1.06 -2.70 -7.88
CA VAL A 66 -2.45 -2.59 -8.36
C VAL A 66 -2.47 -2.24 -9.85
N THR A 67 -1.80 -1.17 -10.25
CA THR A 67 -1.95 -0.57 -11.60
C THR A 67 -1.45 -1.46 -12.73
N HIS A 68 -0.41 -2.28 -12.49
CA HIS A 68 0.10 -3.22 -13.50
C HIS A 68 -0.96 -4.21 -13.96
N TRP A 69 -1.81 -4.67 -13.04
CA TRP A 69 -2.80 -5.70 -13.34
C TRP A 69 -4.02 -5.12 -14.02
N ILE A 70 -4.58 -4.03 -13.48
CA ILE A 70 -5.85 -3.45 -13.97
C ILE A 70 -5.75 -2.83 -15.37
N TRP A 71 -4.58 -2.31 -15.74
CA TRP A 71 -4.34 -1.71 -17.07
C TRP A 71 -3.53 -2.61 -18.00
N GLY A 72 -2.99 -3.71 -17.49
CA GLY A 72 -2.30 -4.70 -18.29
C GLY A 72 -3.29 -5.54 -19.10
N ASN A 73 -3.11 -5.62 -20.41
CA ASN A 73 -3.85 -6.55 -21.26
C ASN A 73 -3.31 -7.98 -21.09
N SER A 74 -3.60 -8.57 -19.93
CA SER A 74 -3.07 -9.87 -19.51
C SER A 74 -3.97 -11.05 -19.85
N GLY A 75 -5.20 -10.81 -20.31
CA GLY A 75 -6.22 -11.83 -20.54
C GLY A 75 -6.76 -12.48 -19.26
N GLN A 76 -6.35 -12.02 -18.07
CA GLN A 76 -6.78 -12.56 -16.79
C GLN A 76 -8.13 -11.98 -16.37
N GLN A 77 -8.89 -12.76 -15.61
CA GLN A 77 -9.99 -12.22 -14.82
C GLN A 77 -9.41 -11.49 -13.62
N ILE A 78 -9.80 -10.23 -13.44
CA ILE A 78 -9.31 -9.37 -12.35
C ILE A 78 -10.52 -8.75 -11.65
N MET A 79 -10.50 -8.80 -10.32
CA MET A 79 -11.49 -8.17 -9.45
C MET A 79 -10.77 -7.36 -8.38
N THR A 80 -11.27 -6.16 -8.14
CA THR A 80 -10.72 -5.24 -7.15
C THR A 80 -11.72 -5.00 -6.03
N TYR A 81 -11.22 -4.98 -4.80
CA TYR A 81 -12.03 -4.74 -3.61
C TYR A 81 -11.37 -3.70 -2.70
N SER A 82 -12.19 -2.85 -2.11
CA SER A 82 -11.83 -2.08 -0.93
C SER A 82 -12.06 -2.95 0.30
N VAL A 83 -11.06 -3.06 1.16
CA VAL A 83 -11.15 -3.82 2.42
C VAL A 83 -10.92 -2.86 3.57
N ASP A 84 -11.93 -2.73 4.42
CA ASP A 84 -11.86 -1.96 5.65
C ASP A 84 -11.82 -2.91 6.85
N ALA A 85 -10.61 -3.15 7.35
CA ALA A 85 -10.37 -4.02 8.50
C ALA A 85 -10.96 -3.47 9.80
N LEU A 86 -11.22 -2.15 9.89
CA LEU A 86 -11.81 -1.53 11.08
C LEU A 86 -13.32 -1.79 11.16
N SER A 87 -14.03 -1.68 10.03
CA SER A 87 -15.48 -1.92 9.96
C SER A 87 -15.84 -3.37 9.62
N GLY A 88 -14.87 -4.16 9.15
CA GLY A 88 -15.10 -5.54 8.72
C GLY A 88 -15.95 -5.60 7.45
N VAL A 89 -15.73 -4.66 6.54
CA VAL A 89 -16.45 -4.51 5.27
C VAL A 89 -15.52 -4.76 4.09
N ILE A 90 -16.00 -5.53 3.10
CA ILE A 90 -15.36 -5.71 1.79
C ILE A 90 -16.35 -5.24 0.74
N GLU A 91 -15.93 -4.28 -0.08
CA GLU A 91 -16.74 -3.73 -1.16
C GLU A 91 -16.02 -3.91 -2.49
N LYS A 92 -16.73 -4.43 -3.49
CA LYS A 92 -16.20 -4.49 -4.84
C LYS A 92 -16.12 -3.06 -5.39
N ILE A 93 -14.96 -2.68 -5.89
CA ILE A 93 -14.69 -1.36 -6.49
C ILE A 93 -14.26 -1.54 -7.94
N ASP A 94 -14.42 -0.48 -8.74
CA ASP A 94 -13.86 -0.45 -10.09
C ASP A 94 -12.34 -0.18 -10.08
N PHE A 95 -11.74 -0.24 -11.26
CA PHE A 95 -10.30 -0.08 -11.43
C PHE A 95 -9.83 1.36 -11.19
N GLU A 96 -10.65 2.34 -11.53
CA GLU A 96 -10.37 3.76 -11.32
C GLU A 96 -10.30 4.09 -9.83
N GLU A 97 -11.23 3.56 -9.04
CA GLU A 97 -11.24 3.72 -7.58
C GLU A 97 -10.06 2.98 -6.94
N ALA A 98 -9.72 1.77 -7.38
CA ALA A 98 -8.55 1.04 -6.89
C ALA A 98 -7.24 1.80 -7.16
N GLU A 99 -7.09 2.36 -8.36
CA GLU A 99 -5.96 3.23 -8.72
C GLU A 99 -5.94 4.49 -7.86
N ARG A 100 -7.08 5.17 -7.72
CA ARG A 100 -7.19 6.37 -6.87
C ARG A 100 -6.84 6.09 -5.41
N MET A 101 -7.19 4.91 -4.90
CA MET A 101 -6.86 4.49 -3.52
C MET A 101 -5.36 4.28 -3.34
N ILE A 102 -4.69 3.59 -4.27
CA ILE A 102 -3.25 3.29 -4.14
C ILE A 102 -2.35 4.48 -4.46
N MET A 103 -2.80 5.38 -5.35
CA MET A 103 -2.06 6.59 -5.75
C MET A 103 -2.12 7.70 -4.69
N GLN A 104 -2.85 7.52 -3.60
CA GLN A 104 -2.91 8.52 -2.54
C GLN A 104 -1.59 8.60 -1.77
N PRO A 105 -1.04 9.82 -1.59
CA PRO A 105 0.14 10.00 -0.76
C PRO A 105 -0.16 9.59 0.69
N PRO A 106 0.84 9.13 1.45
CA PRO A 106 0.64 8.69 2.84
C PRO A 106 0.05 9.79 3.73
N ARG A 107 0.51 11.03 3.52
CA ARG A 107 0.04 12.24 4.19
C ARG A 107 0.06 13.40 3.21
N GLN A 108 -0.79 14.38 3.46
CA GLN A 108 -0.73 15.66 2.77
C GLN A 108 0.20 16.60 3.52
N LEU A 109 1.30 16.98 2.88
CA LEU A 109 2.24 17.96 3.42
C LEU A 109 1.85 19.36 2.92
N THR A 110 1.76 20.32 3.82
CA THR A 110 1.56 21.75 3.51
C THR A 110 2.58 22.58 4.26
N LEU A 111 3.00 23.72 3.69
CA LEU A 111 3.95 24.65 4.32
C LEU A 111 3.44 25.18 5.68
N SER A 112 2.12 25.30 5.84
CA SER A 112 1.48 25.77 7.07
C SER A 112 1.68 24.85 8.28
N LEU A 113 2.05 23.58 8.09
CA LEU A 113 2.33 22.65 9.19
C LEU A 113 3.57 23.05 9.99
N GLY A 114 4.50 23.81 9.38
CA GLY A 114 5.81 24.09 9.95
C GLY A 114 6.78 22.92 9.80
N ARG A 115 8.08 23.22 9.87
CA ARG A 115 9.14 22.26 9.56
C ARG A 115 9.15 21.05 10.48
N GLU A 116 8.99 21.25 11.78
CA GLU A 116 9.03 20.18 12.78
C GLU A 116 7.89 19.16 12.58
N ALA A 117 6.68 19.65 12.31
CA ALA A 117 5.54 18.78 12.04
C ALA A 117 5.70 18.00 10.74
N ILE A 118 6.24 18.62 9.68
CA ILE A 118 6.58 17.93 8.43
C ILE A 118 7.61 16.83 8.71
N SER A 119 8.68 17.14 9.45
CA SER A 119 9.71 16.15 9.80
C SER A 119 9.15 14.98 10.59
N LYS A 120 8.30 15.25 11.58
CA LYS A 120 7.63 14.21 12.34
C LYS A 120 6.75 13.33 11.46
N GLN A 121 5.94 13.92 10.58
CA GLN A 121 5.06 13.16 9.69
C GLN A 121 5.83 12.27 8.71
N VAL A 122 6.90 12.79 8.11
CA VAL A 122 7.72 12.01 7.17
C VAL A 122 8.40 10.84 7.88
N ASN A 123 9.03 11.08 9.02
CA ASN A 123 9.70 10.02 9.78
C ASN A 123 8.70 8.96 10.28
N GLN A 124 7.49 9.36 10.66
CA GLN A 124 6.42 8.42 11.01
C GLN A 124 5.99 7.56 9.82
N VAL A 125 5.86 8.15 8.63
CA VAL A 125 5.54 7.39 7.40
C VAL A 125 6.67 6.41 7.07
N LEU A 126 7.94 6.84 7.18
CA LEU A 126 9.11 5.99 7.02
C LEU A 126 9.11 4.81 7.99
N ALA A 127 8.87 5.07 9.28
CA ALA A 127 8.80 4.03 10.30
C ALA A 127 7.69 3.01 10.01
N ILE A 128 6.46 3.47 9.73
CA ILE A 128 5.33 2.59 9.41
C ILE A 128 5.64 1.73 8.17
N GLY A 129 6.23 2.32 7.13
CA GLY A 129 6.56 1.56 5.92
C GLY A 129 7.62 0.47 6.16
N CYS A 130 8.60 0.74 7.01
CA CYS A 130 9.59 -0.26 7.44
C CYS A 130 8.93 -1.38 8.26
N ASP A 131 8.10 -1.03 9.25
CA ASP A 131 7.40 -1.98 10.11
C ASP A 131 6.48 -2.91 9.30
N LEU A 132 5.76 -2.34 8.34
CA LEU A 132 4.87 -3.08 7.44
C LEU A 132 5.60 -3.77 6.29
N LYS A 133 6.90 -3.51 6.11
CA LYS A 133 7.76 -4.08 5.05
C LYS A 133 7.20 -3.92 3.63
N VAL A 134 6.67 -2.73 3.30
CA VAL A 134 5.88 -2.49 2.07
C VAL A 134 6.68 -1.98 0.85
N TRP A 135 8.00 -1.77 0.97
CA TRP A 135 8.80 -1.11 -0.09
C TRP A 135 9.84 -1.98 -0.77
N GLY A 136 10.23 -3.10 -0.16
CA GLY A 136 11.15 -4.06 -0.75
C GLY A 136 10.43 -5.09 -1.60
N VAL A 137 11.04 -5.43 -2.75
CA VAL A 137 10.61 -6.56 -3.59
C VAL A 137 11.12 -7.89 -3.00
N PHE A 138 12.33 -7.88 -2.45
CA PHE A 138 12.97 -9.04 -1.81
C PHE A 138 13.28 -8.78 -0.34
N GLU A 139 13.89 -7.63 -0.05
CA GLU A 139 14.18 -7.17 1.31
C GLU A 139 13.70 -5.73 1.47
N SER A 140 12.78 -5.52 2.40
CA SER A 140 12.30 -4.19 2.79
C SER A 140 13.26 -3.57 3.82
N PRO A 141 13.49 -2.25 3.76
CA PRO A 141 14.23 -1.53 4.80
C PRO A 141 13.65 -1.84 6.18
N SER A 142 14.51 -2.14 7.15
CA SER A 142 14.09 -2.62 8.47
C SER A 142 13.84 -1.49 9.48
N ASN A 143 14.39 -0.30 9.24
CA ASN A 143 14.19 0.89 10.07
C ASN A 143 14.48 2.17 9.27
N VAL A 144 14.18 3.33 9.84
CA VAL A 144 14.34 4.64 9.15
C VAL A 144 15.81 4.98 8.88
N ASP A 145 16.72 4.53 9.76
CA ASP A 145 18.14 4.87 9.68
C ASP A 145 18.91 3.95 8.70
N SER A 146 18.30 2.87 8.20
CA SER A 146 18.98 1.87 7.37
C SER A 146 19.43 2.40 6.01
N ILE A 147 18.80 3.49 5.52
CA ILE A 147 19.15 4.13 4.25
C ILE A 147 19.91 5.45 4.47
N GLY A 148 19.66 6.12 5.60
CA GLY A 148 20.24 7.42 5.93
C GLY A 148 19.23 8.57 5.85
N GLY A 149 19.68 9.73 5.37
CA GLY A 149 18.87 10.95 5.32
C GLY A 149 17.77 10.93 4.25
N TRP A 150 16.91 11.96 4.27
CA TRP A 150 15.78 12.05 3.33
C TRP A 150 16.19 12.10 1.86
N ALA A 151 17.37 12.66 1.54
CA ALA A 151 17.88 12.65 0.18
C ALA A 151 18.18 11.23 -0.30
N GLN A 152 18.79 10.39 0.55
CA GLN A 152 19.02 8.98 0.26
C GLN A 152 17.72 8.19 0.15
N TRP A 153 16.75 8.46 1.04
CA TRP A 153 15.39 7.88 0.94
C TRP A 153 14.70 8.24 -0.38
N GLN A 154 14.78 9.50 -0.81
CA GLN A 154 14.23 9.92 -2.09
C GLN A 154 14.89 9.17 -3.26
N GLN A 155 16.21 9.02 -3.24
CA GLN A 155 16.95 8.27 -4.26
C GLN A 155 16.56 6.79 -4.26
N TYR A 156 16.41 6.16 -3.10
CA TYR A 156 15.93 4.79 -2.97
C TYR A 156 14.56 4.61 -3.66
N PHE A 157 13.60 5.50 -3.37
CA PHE A 157 12.28 5.41 -3.97
C PHE A 157 12.31 5.64 -5.49
N LEU A 158 13.13 6.58 -5.97
CA LEU A 158 13.35 6.77 -7.41
C LEU A 158 13.93 5.52 -8.08
N ALA A 159 14.95 4.91 -7.47
CA ALA A 159 15.59 3.70 -8.00
C ALA A 159 14.64 2.50 -8.03
N SER A 160 13.73 2.41 -7.06
CA SER A 160 12.68 1.37 -7.02
C SER A 160 11.50 1.61 -7.95
N GLY A 161 11.40 2.80 -8.58
CA GLY A 161 10.24 3.20 -9.39
C GLY A 161 9.02 3.70 -8.58
N ASN A 162 9.13 3.76 -7.24
CA ASN A 162 8.07 4.28 -6.37
C ASN A 162 8.04 5.82 -6.37
N HIS A 163 7.58 6.40 -7.48
CA HIS A 163 7.50 7.84 -7.65
C HIS A 163 6.57 8.53 -6.63
N LEU A 164 5.54 7.83 -6.14
CA LEU A 164 4.64 8.35 -5.10
C LEU A 164 5.41 8.75 -3.83
N MET A 165 6.28 7.85 -3.35
CA MET A 165 7.11 8.12 -2.17
C MET A 165 8.27 9.08 -2.47
N ALA A 166 8.88 8.99 -3.65
CA ALA A 166 9.91 9.93 -4.06
C ALA A 166 9.40 11.38 -4.08
N ASP A 167 8.19 11.61 -4.59
CA ASP A 167 7.55 12.92 -4.62
C ASP A 167 7.13 13.39 -3.22
N PHE A 168 6.63 12.48 -2.37
CA PHE A 168 6.27 12.79 -1.00
C PHE A 168 7.48 13.27 -0.19
N VAL A 169 8.60 12.53 -0.22
CA VAL A 169 9.84 12.91 0.46
C VAL A 169 10.46 14.16 -0.17
N GLY A 170 10.45 14.25 -1.51
CA GLY A 170 10.94 15.43 -2.22
C GLY A 170 10.19 16.71 -1.86
N LYS A 171 8.85 16.64 -1.66
CA LYS A 171 8.05 17.75 -1.15
C LYS A 171 8.49 18.16 0.25
N ALA A 172 8.72 17.20 1.15
CA ALA A 172 9.19 17.48 2.50
C ALA A 172 10.53 18.21 2.51
N ILE A 173 11.52 17.72 1.74
CA ILE A 173 12.84 18.35 1.60
C ILE A 173 12.71 19.81 1.17
N ARG A 174 11.87 20.10 0.16
CA ARG A 174 11.65 21.46 -0.32
C ARG A 174 11.07 22.37 0.78
N PHE A 175 10.05 21.89 1.49
CA PHE A 175 9.37 22.66 2.53
C PHE A 175 10.26 22.91 3.75
N THR A 176 11.16 22.00 4.09
CA THR A 176 12.09 22.18 5.22
C THR A 176 13.34 22.99 4.85
N SER A 177 13.70 23.05 3.55
CA SER A 177 14.88 23.79 3.07
C SER A 177 14.59 25.26 2.75
N GLN A 178 13.34 25.63 2.47
CA GLN A 178 12.96 27.03 2.25
C GLN A 178 13.09 27.82 3.56
N ARG A 179 14.10 28.71 3.65
CA ARG A 179 14.18 29.76 4.67
C ARG A 179 12.92 30.62 4.58
N LEU A 180 12.09 30.55 5.63
CA LEU A 180 11.14 31.62 5.96
C LEU A 180 11.92 32.77 6.58
#